data_AF-A0A2N5FUV8-F1
#
_entry.id   AF-A0A2N5FUV8-F1
#
_cell.length_a   1.000
_cell.length_b   1.000
_cell.length_c   1.000
_cell.angle_alpha   90.00
_cell.angle_beta   90.00
_cell.angle_gamma   90.00
#
_symmetry.space_group_name_H-M   'P 1'
#
loop_
_entity.id
_entity.type
_entity.pdbx_description
1 polymer ?
#
loop_
_entity_poly.entity_id
_entity_poly.type
_entity_poly.pdbx_seq_one_letter_code
_entity_poly.pdbx_strand_id
1 'polypeptide(L)'
;MRKLFLDDIPKRGNKYNWKKSIGHKIRFVYDEIQGTLEIVSYDGRKLNIKFKGKEKKILTDMLVKCQIGTFVGARSSRQEEFKYKVGNIVETRTGNILIRKCFRSGNTNSKTYEYECLNCGNNDNIFEGNLNKMQGCNVCCNPSKKILIGYNDLWTTHPNTASLLKYKEMGYELSHGSHKRQDFICPNCSNEVKNKQIPNIIIYGLSCPKCSDGVSYPEKFMYNVLNQLNIEFEQQKIFSWFVGKRYDFYIPSLKCIIEIHGEQHYGKGFSKLNGLTLEEVKENDRQKESVAKSNGIEYYISVDCSRSEFKFVQNSIFNRLNDTLKLEKVNWLECHKYACGTLIKSASDLWNSGKKVLDIKEIMKVNSGTTIIKYLKQANELGWCNYDPSKIMKEIGKIPKDTTPRPVVRLSLNGEFIDEFNSRGQASKILSIYKSGIQQVCEGKREQVKGFKFKYKEDYEMCLIK
;
A
#
# COMPACT_ATOMS: atom_id res chain seq x y z
N MET A 1 -21.07 -33.92 -44.23
CA MET A 1 -22.19 -34.12 -43.27
C MET A 1 -21.67 -34.87 -42.05
N ARG A 2 -22.08 -34.53 -40.83
CA ARG A 2 -21.61 -35.23 -39.60
C ARG A 2 -22.80 -35.68 -38.77
N LYS A 3 -23.00 -37.00 -38.64
CA LYS A 3 -24.15 -37.57 -37.96
C LYS A 3 -23.83 -38.93 -37.36
N LEU A 4 -24.35 -39.19 -36.17
CA LEU A 4 -24.47 -40.53 -35.59
C LEU A 4 -25.92 -40.98 -35.64
N PHE A 5 -26.13 -42.26 -35.89
CA PHE A 5 -27.43 -42.91 -35.83
C PHE A 5 -27.53 -43.63 -34.49
N LEU A 6 -28.21 -43.00 -33.53
CA LEU A 6 -28.30 -43.43 -32.13
C LEU A 6 -29.66 -44.04 -31.79
N ASP A 7 -30.43 -44.40 -32.82
CA ASP A 7 -31.80 -44.88 -32.71
C ASP A 7 -31.87 -46.20 -31.91
N ASP A 8 -30.87 -47.06 -32.11
CA ASP A 8 -30.76 -48.38 -31.48
C ASP A 8 -30.07 -48.35 -30.10
N ILE A 9 -29.73 -47.17 -29.58
CA ILE A 9 -29.03 -47.05 -28.29
C ILE A 9 -30.04 -46.98 -27.13
N PRO A 10 -29.96 -47.89 -26.14
CA PRO A 10 -30.87 -47.90 -25.00
C PRO A 10 -30.96 -46.54 -24.31
N LYS A 11 -32.17 -46.11 -23.97
CA LYS A 11 -32.43 -44.86 -23.24
C LYS A 11 -32.96 -45.13 -21.82
N ARG A 12 -32.72 -44.19 -20.92
CA ARG A 12 -33.37 -44.09 -19.59
C ARG A 12 -33.98 -42.69 -19.51
N GLY A 13 -35.27 -42.59 -19.79
CA GLY A 13 -35.92 -41.29 -20.06
C GLY A 13 -35.31 -40.62 -21.28
N ASN A 14 -34.99 -39.33 -21.17
CA ASN A 14 -34.40 -38.55 -22.27
C ASN A 14 -32.88 -38.72 -22.45
N LYS A 15 -32.23 -39.55 -21.63
CA LYS A 15 -30.77 -39.77 -21.66
C LYS A 15 -30.42 -41.15 -22.18
N TYR A 16 -29.32 -41.27 -22.89
CA TYR A 16 -28.77 -42.57 -23.30
C TYR A 16 -28.26 -43.34 -22.08
N ASN A 17 -28.59 -44.63 -22.01
CA ASN A 17 -28.17 -45.56 -20.98
C ASN A 17 -26.88 -46.27 -21.43
N TRP A 18 -25.76 -45.56 -21.31
CA TRP A 18 -24.44 -46.02 -21.75
C TRP A 18 -24.00 -47.34 -21.14
N LYS A 19 -24.39 -47.63 -19.89
CA LYS A 19 -24.08 -48.91 -19.23
C LYS A 19 -24.75 -50.09 -19.91
N LYS A 20 -26.00 -49.93 -20.39
CA LYS A 20 -26.71 -50.95 -21.20
C LYS A 20 -26.32 -50.94 -22.68
N SER A 21 -25.54 -49.95 -23.12
CA SER A 21 -25.14 -49.78 -24.52
C SER A 21 -23.82 -50.49 -24.85
N ILE A 22 -23.18 -51.15 -23.89
CA ILE A 22 -21.97 -51.95 -24.14
C ILE A 22 -22.31 -53.07 -25.15
N GLY A 23 -21.44 -53.28 -26.13
CA GLY A 23 -21.62 -54.19 -27.27
C GLY A 23 -22.44 -53.62 -28.43
N HIS A 24 -23.11 -52.46 -28.26
CA HIS A 24 -23.91 -51.88 -29.34
C HIS A 24 -23.03 -51.24 -30.42
N LYS A 25 -23.56 -51.26 -31.64
CA LYS A 25 -22.92 -50.72 -32.84
C LYS A 25 -23.65 -49.45 -33.29
N ILE A 26 -22.92 -48.35 -33.41
CA ILE A 26 -23.41 -47.03 -33.82
C ILE A 26 -22.93 -46.75 -35.24
N ARG A 27 -23.85 -46.63 -36.20
CA ARG A 27 -23.51 -46.15 -37.54
C ARG A 27 -23.17 -44.65 -37.48
N PHE A 28 -22.23 -44.23 -38.32
CA PHE A 28 -21.84 -42.82 -38.43
C PHE A 28 -21.56 -42.43 -39.87
N VAL A 29 -21.78 -41.14 -40.15
CA VAL A 29 -21.27 -40.43 -41.33
C VAL A 29 -20.48 -39.23 -40.83
N TYR A 30 -19.24 -39.11 -41.28
CA TYR A 30 -18.33 -38.02 -40.94
C TYR A 30 -17.63 -37.53 -42.21
N ASP A 31 -18.16 -36.47 -42.81
CA ASP A 31 -17.73 -35.95 -44.11
C ASP A 31 -17.77 -37.06 -45.17
N GLU A 32 -16.65 -37.46 -45.77
CA GLU A 32 -16.59 -38.57 -46.76
C GLU A 32 -16.48 -39.97 -46.11
N ILE A 33 -16.33 -40.05 -44.78
CA ILE A 33 -16.08 -41.31 -44.07
C ILE A 33 -17.36 -41.83 -43.44
N GLN A 34 -17.76 -43.04 -43.81
CA GLN A 34 -18.86 -43.78 -43.20
C GLN A 34 -18.40 -45.08 -42.56
N GLY A 35 -19.10 -45.53 -41.53
CA GLY A 35 -18.79 -46.79 -40.86
C GLY A 35 -19.59 -47.01 -39.59
N THR A 36 -19.13 -47.98 -38.80
CA THR A 36 -19.80 -48.40 -37.57
C THR A 36 -18.80 -48.42 -36.42
N LEU A 37 -19.13 -47.71 -35.33
CA LEU A 37 -18.41 -47.73 -34.06
C LEU A 37 -19.01 -48.81 -33.16
N GLU A 38 -18.18 -49.56 -32.45
CA GLU A 38 -18.63 -50.48 -31.39
C GLU A 38 -18.35 -49.88 -30.02
N ILE A 39 -19.29 -49.97 -29.09
CA ILE A 39 -19.08 -49.58 -27.68
C ILE A 39 -18.48 -50.77 -26.93
N VAL A 40 -17.21 -50.70 -26.58
CA VAL A 40 -16.48 -51.79 -25.91
C VAL A 40 -16.68 -51.78 -24.40
N SER A 41 -16.65 -50.60 -23.77
CA SER A 41 -16.85 -50.47 -22.32
C SER A 41 -17.28 -49.06 -21.90
N TYR A 42 -17.77 -48.94 -20.67
CA TYR A 42 -18.19 -47.68 -20.07
C TYR A 42 -17.77 -47.62 -18.59
N ASP A 43 -16.98 -46.62 -18.22
CA ASP A 43 -16.44 -46.46 -16.85
C ASP A 43 -17.29 -45.56 -15.94
N GLY A 44 -18.48 -45.14 -16.40
CA GLY A 44 -19.32 -44.17 -15.70
C GLY A 44 -19.16 -42.73 -16.19
N ARG A 45 -18.10 -42.42 -16.94
CA ARG A 45 -17.85 -41.08 -17.52
C ARG A 45 -17.46 -41.11 -19.00
N LYS A 46 -16.65 -42.08 -19.42
CA LYS A 46 -16.14 -42.24 -20.79
C LYS A 46 -16.57 -43.58 -21.37
N LEU A 47 -16.82 -43.58 -22.67
CA LEU A 47 -17.00 -44.77 -23.48
C LEU A 47 -15.65 -45.15 -24.08
N ASN A 48 -15.32 -46.44 -24.08
CA ASN A 48 -14.31 -46.98 -24.96
C ASN A 48 -14.97 -47.41 -26.26
N ILE A 49 -14.65 -46.75 -27.38
CA ILE A 49 -15.23 -47.03 -28.69
C ILE A 49 -14.20 -47.69 -29.61
N LYS A 50 -14.64 -48.60 -30.47
CA LYS A 50 -13.79 -49.33 -31.42
C LYS A 50 -14.19 -49.08 -32.87
N PHE A 51 -13.19 -48.85 -33.71
CA PHE A 51 -13.36 -48.68 -35.16
C PHE A 51 -12.13 -49.22 -35.90
N LYS A 52 -12.34 -50.09 -36.91
CA LYS A 52 -11.26 -50.72 -37.70
C LYS A 52 -10.12 -51.28 -36.83
N GLY A 53 -10.47 -51.98 -35.75
CA GLY A 53 -9.51 -52.61 -34.82
C GLY A 53 -8.84 -51.65 -33.82
N LYS A 54 -9.05 -50.34 -33.91
CA LYS A 54 -8.50 -49.35 -32.96
C LYS A 54 -9.53 -48.97 -31.92
N GLU A 55 -9.09 -48.81 -30.67
CA GLU A 55 -9.93 -48.40 -29.55
C GLU A 55 -9.55 -47.00 -29.07
N LYS A 56 -10.54 -46.22 -28.59
CA LYS A 56 -10.32 -44.90 -28.00
C LYS A 56 -11.36 -44.59 -26.94
N LYS A 57 -10.89 -44.07 -25.81
CA LYS A 57 -11.76 -43.49 -24.79
C LYS A 57 -12.26 -42.11 -25.22
N ILE A 58 -13.57 -41.88 -25.15
CA ILE A 58 -14.24 -40.62 -25.50
C ILE A 58 -15.29 -40.27 -24.45
N LEU A 59 -15.50 -38.97 -24.20
CA LEU A 59 -16.62 -38.52 -23.37
C LEU A 59 -17.94 -38.79 -24.11
N THR A 60 -18.98 -39.13 -23.34
CA THR A 60 -20.30 -39.47 -23.90
C THR A 60 -20.90 -38.33 -24.72
N ASP A 61 -20.72 -37.08 -24.27
CA ASP A 61 -21.21 -35.89 -24.97
C ASP A 61 -20.45 -35.62 -26.28
N MET A 62 -19.13 -35.82 -26.28
CA MET A 62 -18.30 -35.72 -27.49
C MET A 62 -18.70 -36.76 -28.52
N LEU A 63 -19.03 -37.98 -28.09
CA LEU A 63 -19.58 -38.99 -28.98
C LEU A 63 -20.90 -38.50 -29.56
N VAL A 64 -21.90 -38.14 -28.75
CA VAL A 64 -23.23 -37.68 -29.22
C VAL A 64 -23.13 -36.51 -30.22
N LYS A 65 -22.19 -35.59 -30.02
CA LYS A 65 -21.91 -34.46 -30.93
C LYS A 65 -21.12 -34.87 -32.19
N CYS A 66 -20.92 -36.17 -32.42
CA CYS A 66 -20.12 -36.75 -33.50
C CYS A 66 -18.69 -36.18 -33.55
N GLN A 67 -18.03 -35.90 -32.43
CA GLN A 67 -16.65 -35.36 -32.38
C GLN A 67 -15.59 -36.46 -32.51
N ILE A 68 -15.69 -37.27 -33.57
CA ILE A 68 -14.87 -38.46 -33.80
C ILE A 68 -13.84 -38.28 -34.94
N GLY A 69 -13.74 -37.10 -35.54
CA GLY A 69 -12.95 -36.85 -36.76
C GLY A 69 -11.46 -37.26 -36.68
N THR A 70 -10.80 -37.01 -35.54
CA THR A 70 -9.40 -37.45 -35.35
C THR A 70 -9.27 -38.95 -35.16
N PHE A 71 -10.31 -39.62 -34.66
CA PHE A 71 -10.31 -41.06 -34.42
C PHE A 71 -10.63 -41.84 -35.71
N VAL A 72 -11.57 -41.35 -36.51
CA VAL A 72 -11.96 -41.98 -37.78
C VAL A 72 -11.03 -41.64 -38.94
N GLY A 73 -9.99 -40.83 -38.71
CA GLY A 73 -9.00 -40.45 -39.71
C GLY A 73 -9.43 -39.32 -40.65
N ALA A 74 -10.57 -38.67 -40.42
CA ALA A 74 -11.03 -37.52 -41.21
C ALA A 74 -10.20 -36.25 -40.98
N ARG A 75 -9.45 -36.18 -39.87
CA ARG A 75 -8.54 -35.06 -39.54
C ARG A 75 -7.26 -35.60 -38.92
N SER A 76 -6.11 -35.35 -39.55
CA SER A 76 -4.80 -35.55 -38.92
C SER A 76 -4.32 -34.24 -38.31
N SER A 77 -4.00 -34.24 -37.01
CA SER A 77 -3.34 -33.08 -36.39
C SER A 77 -2.00 -32.74 -37.06
N ARG A 78 -1.37 -33.72 -37.74
CA ARG A 78 -0.10 -33.57 -38.48
C ARG A 78 -0.25 -32.93 -39.86
N GLN A 79 -1.45 -32.93 -40.45
CA GLN A 79 -1.69 -32.39 -41.80
C GLN A 79 -2.04 -30.90 -41.82
N GLU A 80 -2.38 -30.29 -40.69
CA GLU A 80 -2.65 -28.85 -40.64
C GLU A 80 -1.35 -28.05 -40.79
N GLU A 81 -1.27 -27.20 -41.80
CA GLU A 81 -0.14 -26.29 -42.00
C GLU A 81 0.01 -25.28 -40.85
N PHE A 82 1.24 -24.83 -40.62
CA PHE A 82 1.51 -23.66 -39.76
C PHE A 82 0.91 -22.41 -40.40
N LYS A 83 0.13 -21.66 -39.60
CA LYS A 83 -0.50 -20.40 -40.00
C LYS A 83 0.54 -19.32 -40.30
N TYR A 84 1.61 -19.26 -39.50
CA TYR A 84 2.71 -18.32 -39.70
C TYR A 84 3.95 -19.07 -40.20
N LYS A 85 4.77 -18.39 -41.00
CA LYS A 85 6.03 -18.90 -41.54
C LYS A 85 7.20 -18.17 -40.89
N VAL A 86 8.39 -18.76 -40.97
CA VAL A 86 9.64 -18.12 -40.53
C VAL A 86 9.82 -16.79 -41.27
N GLY A 87 10.25 -15.75 -40.55
CA GLY A 87 10.37 -14.39 -41.06
C GLY A 87 9.11 -13.55 -40.95
N ASN A 88 7.94 -14.13 -40.63
CA ASN A 88 6.74 -13.33 -40.38
C ASN A 88 6.89 -12.51 -39.10
N ILE A 89 6.42 -11.26 -39.16
CA ILE A 89 6.19 -10.42 -37.99
C ILE A 89 4.71 -10.52 -37.64
N VAL A 90 4.43 -10.90 -36.40
CA VAL A 90 3.07 -11.08 -35.89
C VAL A 90 2.79 -10.05 -34.82
N GLU A 91 1.74 -9.26 -35.02
CA GLU A 91 1.26 -8.28 -34.04
C GLU A 91 0.53 -8.99 -32.88
N THR A 92 0.82 -8.57 -31.65
CA THR A 92 0.22 -9.11 -30.44
C THR A 92 -0.12 -7.97 -29.47
N ARG A 93 -0.88 -8.27 -28.40
CA ARG A 93 -1.20 -7.28 -27.34
C ARG A 93 0.03 -6.76 -26.59
N THR A 94 1.19 -7.41 -26.72
CA THR A 94 2.44 -7.03 -26.06
C THR A 94 3.47 -6.46 -27.04
N GLY A 95 3.04 -6.12 -28.26
CA GLY A 95 3.90 -5.68 -29.36
C GLY A 95 4.17 -6.76 -30.40
N ASN A 96 5.13 -6.50 -31.28
CA ASN A 96 5.43 -7.37 -32.42
C ASN A 96 6.43 -8.47 -32.04
N ILE A 97 6.23 -9.65 -32.61
CA ILE A 97 7.19 -10.76 -32.51
C ILE A 97 7.57 -11.26 -33.92
N LEU A 98 8.85 -11.60 -34.10
CA LEU A 98 9.39 -12.20 -35.32
C LEU A 98 9.46 -13.72 -35.16
N ILE A 99 8.86 -14.46 -36.09
CA ILE A 99 8.91 -15.92 -36.09
C ILE A 99 10.28 -16.38 -36.60
N ARG A 100 11.06 -17.05 -35.73
CA ARG A 100 12.39 -17.59 -36.03
C ARG A 100 12.36 -19.06 -36.44
N LYS A 101 11.45 -19.85 -35.87
CA LYS A 101 11.31 -21.28 -36.18
C LYS A 101 9.88 -21.77 -35.99
N CYS A 102 9.45 -22.72 -36.82
CA CYS A 102 8.17 -23.41 -36.71
C CYS A 102 8.40 -24.89 -36.39
N PHE A 103 7.77 -25.42 -35.35
CA PHE A 103 7.88 -26.83 -34.97
C PHE A 103 6.64 -27.28 -34.19
N ARG A 104 6.55 -28.57 -33.90
CA ARG A 104 5.46 -29.10 -33.08
C ARG A 104 6.01 -29.61 -31.76
N SER A 105 5.33 -29.32 -30.66
CA SER A 105 5.78 -29.71 -29.32
C SER A 105 4.64 -30.18 -28.40
N GLY A 106 5.03 -30.89 -27.35
CA GLY A 106 4.13 -31.48 -26.36
C GLY A 106 3.42 -32.76 -26.81
N ASN A 107 2.72 -33.42 -25.88
CA ASN A 107 2.03 -34.70 -26.12
C ASN A 107 0.93 -34.61 -27.19
N THR A 108 0.39 -33.41 -27.41
CA THR A 108 -0.64 -33.14 -28.42
C THR A 108 -0.07 -32.77 -29.79
N ASN A 109 1.27 -32.70 -29.92
CA ASN A 109 1.96 -32.31 -31.15
C ASN A 109 1.46 -30.95 -31.69
N SER A 110 1.28 -30.00 -30.78
CA SER A 110 0.71 -28.69 -31.03
C SER A 110 1.67 -27.82 -31.83
N LYS A 111 1.15 -26.99 -32.75
CA LYS A 111 1.97 -26.05 -33.53
C LYS A 111 2.53 -24.97 -32.61
N THR A 112 3.85 -24.82 -32.64
CA THR A 112 4.64 -23.95 -31.76
C THR A 112 5.64 -23.16 -32.60
N TYR A 113 5.90 -21.94 -32.17
CA TYR A 113 6.80 -21.01 -32.81
C TYR A 113 7.88 -20.58 -31.83
N GLU A 114 9.14 -20.69 -32.25
CA GLU A 114 10.23 -19.94 -31.63
C GLU A 114 10.15 -18.52 -32.16
N TYR A 115 10.12 -17.55 -31.27
CA TYR A 115 9.96 -16.14 -31.62
C TYR A 115 11.02 -15.28 -30.93
N GLU A 116 11.32 -14.16 -31.57
CA GLU A 116 12.04 -13.03 -30.99
C GLU A 116 11.07 -11.87 -30.79
N CYS A 117 11.01 -11.30 -29.59
CA CYS A 117 10.21 -10.11 -29.33
C CYS A 117 10.93 -8.86 -29.84
N LEU A 118 10.31 -8.12 -30.75
CA LEU A 118 10.90 -6.90 -31.31
C LEU A 118 10.86 -5.70 -30.36
N ASN A 119 10.19 -5.83 -29.21
CA ASN A 119 10.11 -4.77 -28.20
C ASN A 119 11.19 -4.91 -27.11
N CYS A 120 11.44 -6.13 -26.62
CA CYS A 120 12.40 -6.37 -25.54
C CYS A 120 13.57 -7.28 -25.90
N GLY A 121 13.62 -7.82 -27.12
CA GLY A 121 14.66 -8.75 -27.58
C GLY A 121 14.57 -10.18 -27.01
N ASN A 122 13.53 -10.49 -26.21
CA ASN A 122 13.39 -11.84 -25.64
C ASN A 122 13.13 -12.90 -26.70
N ASN A 123 13.87 -14.02 -26.60
CA ASN A 123 13.64 -15.23 -27.37
C ASN A 123 12.91 -16.29 -26.53
N ASP A 124 11.83 -16.85 -27.06
CA ASP A 124 11.08 -17.91 -26.40
C ASP A 124 10.18 -18.69 -27.37
N ASN A 125 9.39 -19.63 -26.84
CA ASN A 125 8.42 -20.42 -27.57
C ASN A 125 6.98 -19.99 -27.27
N ILE A 126 6.13 -19.99 -28.29
CA ILE A 126 4.70 -19.70 -28.16
C ILE A 126 3.86 -20.64 -29.03
N PHE A 127 2.74 -21.12 -28.47
CA PHE A 127 1.79 -21.94 -29.23
C PHE A 127 0.99 -21.11 -30.22
N GLU A 128 0.66 -21.66 -31.39
CA GLU A 128 -0.20 -21.01 -32.40
C GLU A 128 -1.54 -20.58 -31.82
N GLY A 129 -2.13 -21.39 -30.93
CA GLY A 129 -3.37 -21.06 -30.25
C GLY A 129 -3.28 -19.83 -29.35
N ASN A 130 -2.10 -19.52 -28.80
CA ASN A 130 -1.89 -18.31 -28.00
C ASN A 130 -1.74 -17.07 -28.90
N LEU A 131 -1.03 -17.20 -30.02
CA LEU A 131 -0.95 -16.14 -31.04
C LEU A 131 -2.31 -15.81 -31.65
N ASN A 132 -3.14 -16.83 -31.89
CA ASN A 132 -4.52 -16.62 -32.36
C ASN A 132 -5.40 -15.86 -31.34
N LYS A 133 -5.00 -15.84 -30.06
CA LYS A 133 -5.63 -15.03 -29.00
C LYS A 133 -4.90 -13.70 -28.77
N MET A 134 -4.00 -13.33 -29.69
CA MET A 134 -3.14 -12.14 -29.62
C MET A 134 -2.25 -12.07 -28.36
N GLN A 135 -1.95 -13.21 -27.73
CA GLN A 135 -0.92 -13.25 -26.69
C GLN A 135 0.45 -13.15 -27.36
N GLY A 136 1.37 -12.42 -26.75
CA GLY A 136 2.74 -12.30 -27.27
C GLY A 136 3.78 -12.64 -26.23
N CYS A 137 4.76 -11.75 -26.10
CA CYS A 137 5.95 -11.97 -25.31
C CYS A 137 5.64 -12.19 -23.83
N ASN A 138 6.22 -13.25 -23.26
CA ASN A 138 6.08 -13.60 -21.85
C ASN A 138 6.88 -12.68 -20.89
N VAL A 139 7.79 -11.86 -21.41
CA VAL A 139 8.50 -10.80 -20.66
C VAL A 139 7.68 -9.50 -20.64
N CYS A 140 7.11 -9.11 -21.78
CA CYS A 140 6.35 -7.85 -21.94
C CYS A 140 4.89 -7.94 -21.45
N CYS A 141 4.37 -9.13 -21.16
CA CYS A 141 3.00 -9.25 -20.66
C CYS A 141 2.87 -8.71 -19.23
N ASN A 142 1.66 -8.31 -18.85
CA ASN A 142 1.34 -7.92 -17.47
C ASN A 142 0.26 -8.87 -16.91
N PRO A 143 0.53 -9.62 -15.83
CA PRO A 143 1.82 -9.74 -15.15
C PRO A 143 2.86 -10.47 -16.01
N SER A 144 4.13 -10.09 -15.87
CA SER A 144 5.26 -10.72 -16.58
C SER A 144 5.40 -12.17 -16.14
N LYS A 145 5.56 -13.09 -17.10
CA LYS A 145 5.75 -14.53 -16.84
C LYS A 145 7.21 -14.96 -16.86
N LYS A 146 8.11 -14.13 -17.40
CA LYS A 146 9.54 -14.35 -17.48
C LYS A 146 10.29 -13.06 -17.15
N ILE A 147 11.42 -13.19 -16.48
CA ILE A 147 12.35 -12.09 -16.22
C ILE A 147 13.42 -12.07 -17.31
N LEU A 148 13.69 -10.87 -17.82
CA LEU A 148 14.80 -10.55 -18.70
C LEU A 148 15.64 -9.48 -17.99
N ILE A 149 16.85 -9.86 -17.61
CA ILE A 149 17.83 -8.97 -16.97
C ILE A 149 18.16 -7.82 -17.93
N GLY A 150 18.19 -6.59 -17.41
CA GLY A 150 18.38 -5.38 -18.19
C GLY A 150 17.09 -4.83 -18.79
N TYR A 151 15.93 -5.44 -18.50
CA TYR A 151 14.65 -5.00 -19.04
C TYR A 151 13.54 -4.90 -17.99
N ASN A 152 13.08 -6.02 -17.41
CA ASN A 152 11.95 -6.04 -16.46
C ASN A 152 12.30 -6.57 -15.06
N ASP A 153 13.58 -6.86 -14.80
CA ASP A 153 14.06 -7.16 -13.46
C ASP A 153 14.02 -5.91 -12.55
N LEU A 154 14.12 -6.13 -11.25
CA LEU A 154 13.99 -5.09 -10.25
C LEU A 154 15.19 -4.15 -10.21
N TRP A 155 16.41 -4.64 -10.46
CA TRP A 155 17.59 -3.78 -10.52
C TRP A 155 17.50 -2.77 -11.65
N THR A 156 17.03 -3.21 -12.82
CA THR A 156 16.82 -2.33 -13.97
C THR A 156 15.69 -1.33 -13.74
N THR A 157 14.54 -1.81 -13.26
CA THR A 157 13.33 -0.97 -13.21
C THR A 157 13.19 -0.13 -11.94
N HIS A 158 13.67 -0.63 -10.80
CA HIS A 158 13.52 -0.01 -9.47
C HIS A 158 14.78 -0.23 -8.60
N PRO A 159 15.94 0.33 -9.00
CA PRO A 159 17.21 0.11 -8.31
C PRO A 159 17.17 0.53 -6.82
N ASN A 160 16.42 1.58 -6.48
CA ASN A 160 16.24 2.03 -5.10
C ASN A 160 15.49 1.01 -4.22
N THR A 161 14.62 0.18 -4.81
CA THR A 161 13.94 -0.90 -4.07
C THR A 161 14.79 -2.15 -4.04
N ALA A 162 15.47 -2.49 -5.15
CA ALA A 162 16.40 -3.61 -5.21
C ALA A 162 17.55 -3.46 -4.20
N SER A 163 18.07 -2.25 -4.03
CA SER A 163 19.12 -1.93 -3.05
C SER A 163 18.68 -2.12 -1.59
N LEU A 164 17.39 -2.28 -1.31
CA LEU A 164 16.88 -2.57 0.04
C LEU A 164 16.77 -4.07 0.32
N LEU A 165 16.87 -4.96 -0.68
CA LEU A 165 16.77 -6.40 -0.48
C LEU A 165 17.88 -6.90 0.45
N LYS A 166 17.57 -7.86 1.33
CA LYS A 166 18.59 -8.58 2.12
C LYS A 166 19.49 -9.41 1.19
N TYR A 167 18.87 -10.11 0.24
CA TYR A 167 19.51 -10.93 -0.78
C TYR A 167 19.51 -10.16 -2.11
N LYS A 168 20.63 -9.53 -2.46
CA LYS A 168 20.73 -8.57 -3.59
C LYS A 168 20.50 -9.24 -4.94
N GLU A 169 20.91 -10.50 -5.07
CA GLU A 169 20.75 -11.34 -6.26
C GLU A 169 19.29 -11.49 -6.68
N MET A 170 18.36 -11.49 -5.72
CA MET A 170 16.92 -11.58 -5.98
C MET A 170 16.41 -10.43 -6.85
N GLY A 171 17.12 -9.29 -6.88
CA GLY A 171 16.77 -8.16 -7.75
C GLY A 171 16.79 -8.51 -9.24
N TYR A 172 17.57 -9.52 -9.65
CA TYR A 172 17.62 -10.01 -11.03
C TYR A 172 16.58 -11.09 -11.35
N GLU A 173 15.87 -11.61 -10.33
CA GLU A 173 14.88 -12.69 -10.46
C GLU A 173 13.43 -12.25 -10.22
N LEU A 174 13.25 -11.01 -9.78
CA LEU A 174 11.95 -10.44 -9.42
C LEU A 174 11.66 -9.24 -10.31
N SER A 175 10.39 -9.09 -10.70
CA SER A 175 9.89 -7.84 -11.26
C SER A 175 9.24 -6.99 -10.17
N HIS A 176 9.03 -5.72 -10.47
CA HIS A 176 8.37 -4.76 -9.58
C HIS A 176 6.95 -5.16 -9.15
N GLY A 177 6.26 -5.97 -9.98
CA GLY A 177 4.93 -6.50 -9.71
C GLY A 177 4.92 -7.82 -8.93
N SER A 178 6.07 -8.35 -8.51
CA SER A 178 6.15 -9.66 -7.87
C SER A 178 5.53 -9.69 -6.47
N HIS A 179 4.55 -10.57 -6.28
CA HIS A 179 3.94 -10.83 -4.96
C HIS A 179 4.74 -11.80 -4.09
N LYS A 180 5.90 -12.29 -4.56
CA LYS A 180 6.81 -13.08 -3.74
C LYS A 180 7.29 -12.23 -2.56
N ARG A 181 7.24 -12.80 -1.36
CA ARG A 181 7.65 -12.09 -0.14
C ARG A 181 9.15 -12.19 0.05
N GLN A 182 9.78 -11.08 0.41
CA GLN A 182 11.21 -10.92 0.58
C GLN A 182 11.53 -10.22 1.89
N ASP A 183 12.76 -10.39 2.33
CA ASP A 183 13.32 -9.68 3.48
C ASP A 183 14.16 -8.49 3.00
N PHE A 184 14.10 -7.39 3.73
CA PHE A 184 14.74 -6.12 3.40
C PHE A 184 15.63 -5.65 4.54
N ILE A 185 16.63 -4.84 4.23
CA ILE A 185 17.47 -4.14 5.21
C ILE A 185 17.05 -2.69 5.24
N CYS A 186 16.69 -2.20 6.43
CA CYS A 186 16.38 -0.80 6.62
C CYS A 186 17.64 0.06 6.41
N PRO A 187 17.62 1.07 5.53
CA PRO A 187 18.80 1.88 5.25
C PRO A 187 19.17 2.81 6.41
N ASN A 188 18.24 3.07 7.34
CA ASN A 188 18.44 4.02 8.44
C ASN A 188 19.02 3.38 9.70
N CYS A 189 18.65 2.13 9.99
CA CYS A 189 19.06 1.44 11.23
C CYS A 189 19.60 0.02 11.00
N SER A 190 19.79 -0.39 9.74
CA SER A 190 20.24 -1.72 9.34
C SER A 190 19.38 -2.90 9.80
N ASN A 191 18.22 -2.63 10.40
CA ASN A 191 17.31 -3.67 10.85
C ASN A 191 16.74 -4.48 9.68
N GLU A 192 16.67 -5.80 9.86
CA GLU A 192 15.99 -6.69 8.94
C GLU A 192 14.46 -6.56 9.07
N VAL A 193 13.81 -6.19 7.96
CA VAL A 193 12.36 -6.10 7.83
C VAL A 193 11.88 -7.28 7.00
N LYS A 194 11.28 -8.25 7.67
CA LYS A 194 10.96 -9.54 7.07
C LYS A 194 9.62 -9.56 6.34
N ASN A 195 9.51 -10.47 5.39
CA ASN A 195 8.24 -10.95 4.83
C ASN A 195 7.38 -9.86 4.17
N LYS A 196 8.00 -8.98 3.36
CA LYS A 196 7.32 -7.89 2.64
C LYS A 196 7.21 -8.17 1.14
N GLN A 197 6.18 -7.62 0.49
CA GLN A 197 6.00 -7.72 -0.96
C GLN A 197 6.61 -6.51 -1.66
N ILE A 198 7.21 -6.74 -2.84
CA ILE A 198 7.88 -5.70 -3.63
C ILE A 198 6.93 -4.53 -3.98
N PRO A 199 5.70 -4.76 -4.52
CA PRO A 199 4.77 -3.67 -4.81
C PRO A 199 4.50 -2.74 -3.62
N ASN A 200 4.40 -3.29 -2.40
CA ASN A 200 4.13 -2.47 -1.22
C ASN A 200 5.33 -1.58 -0.86
N ILE A 201 6.56 -2.06 -1.07
CA ILE A 201 7.76 -1.25 -0.81
C ILE A 201 7.89 -0.14 -1.86
N ILE A 202 7.52 -0.40 -3.11
CA ILE A 202 7.53 0.61 -4.18
C ILE A 202 6.49 1.71 -3.91
N ILE A 203 5.26 1.32 -3.54
CA ILE A 203 4.15 2.27 -3.38
C ILE A 203 4.28 3.05 -2.07
N TYR A 204 4.60 2.38 -0.96
CA TYR A 204 4.52 2.97 0.39
C TYR A 204 5.90 3.20 1.05
N GLY A 205 6.98 2.73 0.43
CA GLY A 205 8.30 2.70 1.05
C GLY A 205 8.47 1.57 2.09
N LEU A 206 9.68 1.45 2.63
CA LEU A 206 10.02 0.44 3.64
C LEU A 206 9.65 0.93 5.05
N SER A 207 8.50 0.48 5.56
CA SER A 207 8.07 0.74 6.94
C SER A 207 8.83 -0.12 7.95
N CYS A 208 10.00 0.34 8.39
CA CYS A 208 10.81 -0.34 9.40
C CYS A 208 10.16 -0.26 10.79
N PRO A 209 9.93 -1.40 11.48
CA PRO A 209 9.28 -1.42 12.80
C PRO A 209 10.13 -0.82 13.92
N LYS A 210 11.38 -0.42 13.63
CA LYS A 210 12.32 0.10 14.64
C LYS A 210 12.57 1.60 14.56
N CYS A 211 12.51 2.18 13.37
CA CYS A 211 12.91 3.58 13.16
C CYS A 211 11.98 4.36 12.21
N SER A 212 11.01 3.72 11.56
CA SER A 212 10.06 4.43 10.69
C SER A 212 9.14 5.35 11.49
N ASP A 213 8.53 6.33 10.84
CA ASP A 213 7.65 7.30 11.50
C ASP A 213 6.33 6.71 12.01
N GLY A 214 6.01 5.47 11.64
CA GLY A 214 4.92 4.71 12.25
C GLY A 214 5.21 4.21 13.67
N VAL A 215 6.45 4.34 14.15
CA VAL A 215 6.87 4.01 15.52
C VAL A 215 6.88 5.29 16.34
N SER A 216 6.31 5.26 17.54
CA SER A 216 6.24 6.44 18.39
C SER A 216 7.63 6.93 18.80
N TYR A 217 7.79 8.24 19.00
CA TYR A 217 9.04 8.82 19.49
C TYR A 217 9.53 8.13 20.78
N PRO A 218 8.68 7.92 21.81
CA PRO A 218 9.08 7.23 23.02
C PRO A 218 9.54 5.78 22.80
N GLU A 219 8.89 5.02 21.91
CA GLU A 219 9.33 3.64 21.59
C GLU A 219 10.70 3.63 20.87
N LYS A 220 10.93 4.52 19.89
CA LYS A 220 12.25 4.64 19.25
C LYS A 220 13.34 4.99 20.25
N PHE A 221 13.00 5.85 21.22
CA PHE A 221 13.90 6.26 22.28
C PHE A 221 14.26 5.06 23.17
N MET A 222 13.25 4.33 23.67
CA MET A 222 13.46 3.12 24.49
C MET A 222 14.22 2.01 23.74
N TYR A 223 13.94 1.83 22.44
CA TYR A 223 14.68 0.91 21.59
C TYR A 223 16.20 1.19 21.61
N ASN A 224 16.57 2.47 21.45
CA ASN A 224 17.97 2.87 21.45
C ASN A 224 18.60 2.71 22.83
N VAL A 225 17.87 2.99 23.92
CA VAL A 225 18.32 2.72 25.30
C VAL A 225 18.70 1.24 25.45
N LEU A 226 17.81 0.31 25.11
CA LEU A 226 18.08 -1.13 25.26
C LEU A 226 19.25 -1.61 24.37
N ASN A 227 19.35 -1.07 23.15
CA ASN A 227 20.47 -1.36 22.26
C ASN A 227 21.81 -0.89 22.83
N GLN A 228 21.88 0.33 23.39
CA GLN A 228 23.12 0.84 23.98
C GLN A 228 23.57 0.01 25.19
N LEU A 229 22.62 -0.58 25.92
CA LEU A 229 22.90 -1.50 27.01
C LEU A 229 23.29 -2.91 26.54
N ASN A 230 23.24 -3.18 25.23
CA ASN A 230 23.49 -4.48 24.61
C ASN A 230 22.63 -5.60 25.22
N ILE A 231 21.37 -5.28 25.50
CA ILE A 231 20.38 -6.24 26.01
C ILE A 231 19.67 -6.88 24.83
N GLU A 232 19.44 -8.19 24.88
CA GLU A 232 18.59 -8.87 23.91
C GLU A 232 17.11 -8.68 24.28
N PHE A 233 16.30 -8.22 23.33
CA PHE A 233 14.87 -7.98 23.55
C PHE A 233 14.05 -8.15 22.28
N GLU A 234 12.76 -8.38 22.46
CA GLU A 234 11.75 -8.45 21.41
C GLU A 234 10.85 -7.22 21.48
N GLN A 235 10.59 -6.58 20.33
CA GLN A 235 9.66 -5.45 20.23
C GLN A 235 8.28 -5.90 19.77
N GLN A 236 7.24 -5.22 20.24
CA GLN A 236 5.85 -5.45 19.82
C GLN A 236 5.47 -6.95 19.96
N LYS A 237 5.93 -7.57 21.05
CA LYS A 237 5.87 -9.00 21.33
C LYS A 237 4.41 -9.44 21.49
N ILE A 238 4.03 -10.49 20.78
CA ILE A 238 2.79 -11.22 21.02
C ILE A 238 3.16 -12.57 21.60
N PHE A 239 2.58 -12.90 22.74
CA PHE A 239 2.74 -14.21 23.35
C PHE A 239 1.61 -15.15 22.92
N SER A 240 1.92 -16.45 22.83
CA SER A 240 0.93 -17.48 22.49
C SER A 240 -0.21 -17.55 23.50
N TRP A 241 0.05 -17.22 24.77
CA TRP A 241 -0.93 -17.19 25.85
C TRP A 241 -1.83 -15.94 25.85
N PHE A 242 -1.55 -14.92 25.03
CA PHE A 242 -2.44 -13.76 24.85
C PHE A 242 -2.45 -13.26 23.40
N VAL A 243 -3.03 -14.08 22.53
CA VAL A 243 -3.09 -13.82 21.09
C VAL A 243 -3.81 -12.50 20.81
N GLY A 244 -3.24 -11.70 19.90
CA GLY A 244 -3.82 -10.43 19.47
C GLY A 244 -3.46 -9.22 20.35
N LYS A 245 -2.79 -9.44 21.48
CA LYS A 245 -2.32 -8.36 22.37
C LYS A 245 -0.80 -8.26 22.29
N ARG A 246 -0.33 -7.06 21.98
CA ARG A 246 1.10 -6.74 21.82
C ARG A 246 1.61 -6.08 23.08
N TYR A 247 2.86 -6.40 23.41
CA TYR A 247 3.63 -5.72 24.44
C TYR A 247 4.79 -4.97 23.79
N ASP A 248 5.06 -3.73 24.20
CA ASP A 248 6.00 -2.87 23.46
C ASP A 248 7.42 -3.43 23.45
N PHE A 249 7.92 -3.87 24.61
CA PHE A 249 9.22 -4.53 24.74
C PHE A 249 9.15 -5.72 25.70
N TYR A 250 9.82 -6.81 25.33
CA TYR A 250 10.04 -7.96 26.19
C TYR A 250 11.53 -8.29 26.24
N ILE A 251 12.08 -8.37 27.47
CA ILE A 251 13.47 -8.75 27.74
C ILE A 251 13.46 -10.17 28.30
N PRO A 252 13.78 -11.21 27.50
CA PRO A 252 13.65 -12.60 27.92
C PRO A 252 14.52 -12.96 29.12
N SER A 253 15.75 -12.44 29.17
CA SER A 253 16.71 -12.73 30.25
C SER A 253 16.25 -12.26 31.63
N LEU A 254 15.39 -11.24 31.67
CA LEU A 254 14.83 -10.68 32.90
C LEU A 254 13.38 -11.09 33.12
N LYS A 255 12.76 -11.82 32.18
CA LYS A 255 11.31 -12.03 32.12
C LYS A 255 10.55 -10.71 32.35
N CYS A 256 11.03 -9.66 31.71
CA CYS A 256 10.57 -8.28 31.93
C CYS A 256 9.81 -7.78 30.71
N ILE A 257 8.64 -7.21 30.94
CA ILE A 257 7.86 -6.46 29.95
C ILE A 257 7.94 -4.98 30.28
N ILE A 258 8.18 -4.15 29.27
CA ILE A 258 8.14 -2.69 29.36
C ILE A 258 7.07 -2.17 28.40
N GLU A 259 6.15 -1.37 28.92
CA GLU A 259 5.08 -0.69 28.17
C GLU A 259 5.30 0.81 28.16
N ILE A 260 5.21 1.42 26.99
CA ILE A 260 5.46 2.83 26.76
C ILE A 260 4.12 3.56 26.52
N HIS A 261 3.57 4.10 27.59
CA HIS A 261 2.22 4.68 27.56
C HIS A 261 2.25 6.13 27.06
N GLY A 262 1.58 6.40 25.93
CA GLY A 262 1.38 7.75 25.41
C GLY A 262 0.20 8.50 26.06
N GLU A 263 -0.12 9.69 25.55
CA GLU A 263 -1.18 10.58 26.08
C GLU A 263 -2.55 9.89 26.18
N GLN A 264 -2.78 8.91 25.30
CA GLN A 264 -4.03 8.14 25.20
C GLN A 264 -4.40 7.40 26.50
N HIS A 265 -3.42 7.10 27.36
CA HIS A 265 -3.62 6.45 28.66
C HIS A 265 -4.00 7.44 29.78
N TYR A 266 -3.89 8.75 29.54
CA TYR A 266 -4.02 9.79 30.56
C TYR A 266 -5.04 10.89 30.21
N GLY A 267 -5.25 11.15 28.92
CA GLY A 267 -6.15 12.19 28.40
C GLY A 267 -7.58 11.73 28.10
N LYS A 268 -8.38 12.61 27.48
CA LYS A 268 -9.68 12.21 26.91
C LYS A 268 -9.36 11.25 25.76
N GLY A 269 -9.55 9.94 25.98
CA GLY A 269 -9.29 8.90 24.98
C GLY A 269 -9.92 9.20 23.62
N PHE A 270 -9.61 8.40 22.60
CA PHE A 270 -10.07 8.66 21.23
C PHE A 270 -11.58 8.43 20.99
N SER A 271 -12.42 8.51 22.03
CA SER A 271 -13.88 8.33 21.94
C SER A 271 -14.54 9.27 20.92
N LYS A 272 -13.98 10.46 20.69
CA LYS A 272 -14.43 11.40 19.65
C LYS A 272 -14.14 10.95 18.21
N LEU A 273 -13.30 9.94 18.03
CA LEU A 273 -12.91 9.35 16.74
C LEU A 273 -13.27 7.85 16.67
N ASN A 274 -14.31 7.41 17.41
CA ASN A 274 -14.71 6.01 17.55
C ASN A 274 -13.62 5.08 18.12
N GLY A 275 -12.65 5.63 18.85
CA GLY A 275 -11.66 4.84 19.60
C GLY A 275 -12.12 4.50 21.02
N LEU A 276 -11.31 3.71 21.72
CA LEU A 276 -11.57 3.28 23.09
C LEU A 276 -11.68 4.49 24.04
N THR A 277 -12.57 4.35 25.02
CA THR A 277 -12.67 5.26 26.16
C THR A 277 -11.47 5.09 27.09
N LEU A 278 -11.22 6.11 27.91
CA LEU A 278 -10.11 6.07 28.89
C LEU A 278 -10.24 4.89 29.86
N GLU A 279 -11.46 4.56 30.29
CA GLU A 279 -11.68 3.43 31.20
C GLU A 279 -11.45 2.08 30.51
N GLU A 280 -11.84 1.94 29.25
CA GLU A 280 -11.51 0.73 28.46
C GLU A 280 -10.00 0.59 28.23
N VAL A 281 -9.27 1.68 28.00
CA VAL A 281 -7.80 1.66 27.88
C VAL A 281 -7.17 1.16 29.19
N LYS A 282 -7.56 1.75 30.33
CA LYS A 282 -7.06 1.31 31.65
C LYS A 282 -7.40 -0.14 31.95
N GLU A 283 -8.60 -0.59 31.59
CA GLU A 283 -9.02 -1.98 31.82
C GLU A 283 -8.21 -2.95 30.95
N ASN A 284 -7.94 -2.59 29.68
CA ASN A 284 -7.04 -3.36 28.83
C ASN A 284 -5.62 -3.45 29.41
N ASP A 285 -5.09 -2.34 29.97
CA ASP A 285 -3.76 -2.33 30.59
C ASP A 285 -3.70 -3.24 31.83
N ARG A 286 -4.72 -3.19 32.69
CA ARG A 286 -4.84 -4.10 33.86
C ARG A 286 -4.90 -5.55 33.45
N GLN A 287 -5.67 -5.88 32.41
CA GLN A 287 -5.76 -7.25 31.89
C GLN A 287 -4.42 -7.71 31.32
N LYS A 288 -3.73 -6.87 30.54
CA LYS A 288 -2.39 -7.16 30.02
C LYS A 288 -1.42 -7.48 31.16
N GLU A 289 -1.37 -6.64 32.19
CA GLU A 289 -0.50 -6.84 33.35
C GLU A 289 -0.84 -8.13 34.12
N SER A 290 -2.13 -8.36 34.39
CA SER A 290 -2.58 -9.55 35.12
C SER A 290 -2.23 -10.84 34.38
N VAL A 291 -2.53 -10.92 33.09
CA VAL A 291 -2.24 -12.11 32.28
C VAL A 291 -0.73 -12.33 32.16
N ALA A 292 0.07 -11.26 31.99
CA ALA A 292 1.52 -11.36 31.98
C ALA A 292 2.07 -11.98 33.27
N LYS A 293 1.66 -11.47 34.44
CA LYS A 293 2.10 -11.99 35.74
C LYS A 293 1.68 -13.45 35.96
N SER A 294 0.44 -13.81 35.61
CA SER A 294 -0.04 -15.19 35.71
C SER A 294 0.71 -16.18 34.81
N ASN A 295 1.41 -15.70 33.78
CA ASN A 295 2.20 -16.51 32.86
C ASN A 295 3.71 -16.39 33.09
N GLY A 296 4.13 -15.99 34.29
CA GLY A 296 5.53 -16.06 34.74
C GLY A 296 6.42 -14.91 34.29
N ILE A 297 5.84 -13.77 33.89
CA ILE A 297 6.55 -12.50 33.75
C ILE A 297 6.86 -11.96 35.15
N GLU A 298 8.13 -11.68 35.42
CA GLU A 298 8.61 -11.26 36.74
C GLU A 298 8.45 -9.75 36.94
N TYR A 299 8.78 -8.97 35.91
CA TYR A 299 8.69 -7.51 35.93
C TYR A 299 7.74 -7.02 34.84
N TYR A 300 6.71 -6.28 35.22
CA TYR A 300 5.83 -5.57 34.30
C TYR A 300 5.92 -4.07 34.60
N ILE A 301 6.57 -3.31 33.72
CA ILE A 301 6.92 -1.91 33.96
C ILE A 301 6.24 -1.03 32.92
N SER A 302 5.24 -0.28 33.35
CA SER A 302 4.67 0.81 32.55
C SER A 302 5.46 2.11 32.78
N VAL A 303 5.72 2.82 31.68
CA VAL A 303 6.45 4.10 31.65
C VAL A 303 5.54 5.17 31.06
N ASP A 304 5.33 6.26 31.82
CA ASP A 304 4.55 7.41 31.36
C ASP A 304 5.36 8.23 30.35
N CYS A 305 4.94 8.17 29.10
CA CYS A 305 5.47 8.94 27.99
C CYS A 305 4.37 9.79 27.33
N SER A 306 3.40 10.25 28.14
CA SER A 306 2.29 11.11 27.70
C SER A 306 2.75 12.36 26.95
N ARG A 307 3.93 12.88 27.30
CA ARG A 307 4.59 13.97 26.57
C ARG A 307 5.78 13.43 25.80
N SER A 308 5.71 13.52 24.47
CA SER A 308 6.81 13.15 23.56
C SER A 308 7.90 14.25 23.50
N GLU A 309 8.40 14.67 24.66
CA GLU A 309 9.47 15.65 24.82
C GLU A 309 10.71 14.96 25.39
N PHE A 310 11.90 15.34 24.91
CA PHE A 310 13.15 14.67 25.26
C PHE A 310 13.34 14.50 26.77
N LYS A 311 13.34 15.60 27.53
CA LYS A 311 13.57 15.56 28.98
C LYS A 311 12.49 14.82 29.75
N PHE A 312 11.24 14.88 29.28
CA PHE A 312 10.15 14.15 29.92
C PHE A 312 10.35 12.64 29.78
N VAL A 313 10.53 12.16 28.55
CA VAL A 313 10.75 10.72 28.28
C VAL A 313 12.02 10.21 28.96
N GLN A 314 13.12 10.98 28.91
CA GLN A 314 14.35 10.65 29.62
C GLN A 314 14.10 10.40 31.12
N ASN A 315 13.43 11.35 31.79
CA ASN A 315 13.18 11.26 33.23
C ASN A 315 12.21 10.12 33.57
N SER A 316 11.16 9.91 32.76
CA SER A 316 10.21 8.82 32.97
C SER A 316 10.87 7.44 32.86
N ILE A 317 11.71 7.23 31.83
CA ILE A 317 12.47 5.99 31.66
C ILE A 317 13.43 5.80 32.84
N PHE A 318 14.21 6.83 33.18
CA PHE A 318 15.17 6.77 34.27
C PHE A 318 14.49 6.38 35.59
N ASN A 319 13.43 7.10 35.98
CA ASN A 319 12.75 6.87 37.25
C ASN A 319 12.07 5.48 37.34
N ARG A 320 11.66 4.89 36.22
CA ARG A 320 10.94 3.61 36.21
C ARG A 320 11.83 2.40 36.02
N LEU A 321 13.01 2.56 35.41
CA LEU A 321 13.85 1.45 34.99
C LEU A 321 15.24 1.44 35.62
N ASN A 322 15.65 2.48 36.37
CA ASN A 322 16.99 2.54 36.96
C ASN A 322 17.29 1.40 37.95
N ASP A 323 16.27 0.86 38.63
CA ASP A 323 16.46 -0.27 39.56
C ASP A 323 16.57 -1.62 38.84
N THR A 324 16.09 -1.70 37.59
CA THR A 324 16.06 -2.94 36.79
C THR A 324 17.19 -2.97 35.75
N LEU A 325 17.59 -1.80 35.21
CA LEU A 325 18.54 -1.65 34.12
C LEU A 325 19.68 -0.70 34.53
N LYS A 326 20.91 -0.99 34.11
CA LYS A 326 22.09 -0.16 34.39
C LYS A 326 22.16 1.05 33.45
N LEU A 327 21.34 2.06 33.73
CA LEU A 327 21.15 3.21 32.83
C LEU A 327 22.32 4.21 32.80
N GLU A 328 23.33 4.08 33.67
CA GLU A 328 24.44 5.06 33.74
C GLU A 328 25.26 5.13 32.45
N LYS A 329 25.27 4.05 31.67
CA LYS A 329 26.01 3.94 30.40
C LYS A 329 25.26 4.51 29.20
N VAL A 330 24.01 4.95 29.38
CA VAL A 330 23.15 5.39 28.29
C VAL A 330 23.47 6.83 27.90
N ASN A 331 23.81 7.03 26.63
CA ASN A 331 23.85 8.34 25.99
C ASN A 331 22.43 8.76 25.55
N TRP A 332 21.77 9.51 26.42
CA TRP A 332 20.41 10.01 26.21
C TRP A 332 20.25 10.92 24.99
N LEU A 333 21.28 11.69 24.64
CA LEU A 333 21.23 12.57 23.48
C LEU A 333 21.23 11.76 22.17
N GLU A 334 21.98 10.65 22.13
CA GLU A 334 21.95 9.74 20.99
C GLU A 334 20.58 9.02 20.88
N CYS A 335 19.96 8.65 22.01
CA CYS A 335 18.59 8.15 22.00
C CYS A 335 17.60 9.18 21.44
N HIS A 336 17.74 10.45 21.83
CA HIS A 336 16.91 11.55 21.31
C HIS A 336 17.10 11.69 19.80
N LYS A 337 18.35 11.76 19.36
CA LYS A 337 18.73 11.88 17.95
C LYS A 337 18.19 10.73 17.10
N TYR A 338 18.28 9.49 17.59
CA TYR A 338 17.75 8.31 16.92
C TYR A 338 16.21 8.33 16.83
N ALA A 339 15.55 8.80 17.89
CA ALA A 339 14.09 8.89 17.95
C ALA A 339 13.52 10.04 17.10
N CYS A 340 14.29 11.11 16.91
CA CYS A 340 13.99 12.20 16.00
C CYS A 340 14.05 11.68 14.55
N GLY A 341 12.87 11.36 14.00
CA GLY A 341 12.71 10.77 12.66
C GLY A 341 13.25 11.66 11.53
N THR A 342 13.24 11.10 10.32
CA THR A 342 13.73 11.76 9.09
C THR A 342 13.04 13.09 8.84
N LEU A 343 11.79 13.26 9.26
CA LEU A 343 11.03 14.52 9.10
C LEU A 343 11.70 15.71 9.79
N ILE A 344 12.28 15.54 10.99
CA ILE A 344 12.94 16.64 11.70
C ILE A 344 14.21 17.04 10.96
N LYS A 345 14.96 16.05 10.49
CA LYS A 345 16.16 16.28 9.69
C LYS A 345 15.83 16.97 8.36
N SER A 346 14.81 16.49 7.64
CA SER A 346 14.33 17.12 6.41
C SER A 346 13.86 18.57 6.62
N ALA A 347 13.10 18.84 7.70
CA ALA A 347 12.69 20.20 8.04
C ALA A 347 13.90 21.10 8.33
N SER A 348 14.89 20.58 9.05
CA SER A 348 16.16 21.26 9.35
C SER A 348 16.95 21.57 8.08
N ASP A 349 17.06 20.61 7.16
CA ASP A 349 17.82 20.79 5.92
C ASP A 349 17.13 21.82 5.00
N LEU A 350 15.79 21.79 4.91
CA LEU A 350 15.04 22.82 4.19
C LEU A 350 15.21 24.21 4.83
N TRP A 351 15.20 24.30 6.16
CA TRP A 351 15.47 25.54 6.89
C TRP A 351 16.88 26.07 6.61
N ASN A 352 17.89 25.21 6.68
CA ASN A 352 19.28 25.57 6.38
C ASN A 352 19.45 26.01 4.91
N SER A 353 18.59 25.53 3.99
CA SER A 353 18.55 26.02 2.60
C SER A 353 17.85 27.38 2.42
N GLY A 354 17.44 28.04 3.51
CA GLY A 354 16.82 29.36 3.52
C GLY A 354 15.30 29.37 3.34
N LYS A 355 14.62 28.22 3.42
CA LYS A 355 13.16 28.14 3.31
C LYS A 355 12.48 28.65 4.58
N LYS A 356 11.34 29.33 4.44
CA LYS A 356 10.53 29.77 5.59
C LYS A 356 9.63 28.63 6.08
N VAL A 357 9.13 28.74 7.31
CA VAL A 357 8.24 27.75 7.94
C VAL A 357 7.04 27.38 7.06
N LEU A 358 6.43 28.37 6.40
CA LEU A 358 5.29 28.13 5.50
C LEU A 358 5.70 27.36 4.24
N ASP A 359 6.85 27.68 3.65
CA ASP A 359 7.37 26.95 2.48
C ASP A 359 7.69 25.50 2.86
N ILE A 360 8.34 25.30 4.00
CA ILE A 360 8.67 23.97 4.54
C ILE A 360 7.39 23.17 4.77
N LYS A 361 6.36 23.78 5.35
CA LYS A 361 5.04 23.17 5.57
C LYS A 361 4.45 22.66 4.25
N GLU A 362 4.44 23.47 3.21
CA GLU A 362 3.88 23.11 1.91
C GLU A 362 4.74 22.03 1.20
N ILE A 363 6.06 22.16 1.21
CA ILE A 363 7.00 21.19 0.63
C ILE A 363 6.85 19.82 1.31
N MET A 364 6.79 19.80 2.64
CA MET A 364 6.65 18.57 3.42
C MET A 364 5.19 18.08 3.50
N LYS A 365 4.23 18.82 2.94
CA LYS A 365 2.79 18.53 2.98
C LYS A 365 2.28 18.27 4.40
N VAL A 366 2.76 19.07 5.35
CA VAL A 366 2.34 18.98 6.75
C VAL A 366 1.17 19.93 6.99
N ASN A 367 0.12 19.45 7.64
CA ASN A 367 -1.13 20.23 7.79
C ASN A 367 -0.95 21.51 8.64
N SER A 368 0.05 21.55 9.53
CA SER A 368 0.26 22.67 10.45
C SER A 368 1.68 23.21 10.43
N GLY A 369 1.81 24.53 10.28
CA GLY A 369 3.08 25.23 10.48
C GLY A 369 3.58 25.13 11.92
N THR A 370 2.71 24.89 12.90
CA THR A 370 3.12 24.66 14.30
C THR A 370 3.92 23.37 14.46
N THR A 371 3.64 22.35 13.65
CA THR A 371 4.41 21.10 13.62
C THR A 371 5.82 21.34 13.10
N ILE A 372 5.97 22.14 12.03
CA ILE A 372 7.28 22.53 11.51
C ILE A 372 8.08 23.30 12.56
N ILE A 373 7.45 24.24 13.28
CA ILE A 373 8.10 24.96 14.39
C ILE A 373 8.59 23.99 15.47
N LYS A 374 7.79 22.98 15.84
CA LYS A 374 8.21 21.94 16.80
C LYS A 374 9.43 21.17 16.29
N TYR A 375 9.44 20.78 15.02
CA TYR A 375 10.58 20.10 14.41
C TYR A 375 11.84 20.98 14.43
N LEU A 376 11.74 22.26 14.06
CA LEU A 376 12.89 23.16 14.05
C LEU A 376 13.44 23.44 15.45
N LYS A 377 12.58 23.51 16.48
CA LYS A 377 13.04 23.60 17.88
C LYS A 377 13.85 22.37 18.29
N GLN A 378 13.34 21.17 18.00
CA GLN A 378 14.06 19.91 18.29
C GLN A 378 15.36 19.83 17.49
N ALA A 379 15.34 20.20 16.20
CA ALA A 379 16.54 20.25 15.37
C ALA A 379 17.59 21.23 15.91
N ASN A 380 17.17 22.37 16.46
CA ASN A 380 18.06 23.33 17.11
C ASN A 380 18.69 22.77 18.40
N GLU A 381 17.91 22.06 19.22
CA GLU A 381 18.44 21.35 20.41
C GLU A 381 19.47 20.27 20.03
N LEU A 382 19.32 19.65 18.85
CA LEU A 382 20.26 18.69 18.29
C LEU A 382 21.44 19.33 17.54
N GLY A 383 21.47 20.66 17.41
CA GLY A 383 22.49 21.38 16.65
C GLY A 383 22.41 21.20 15.13
N TRP A 384 21.28 20.76 14.59
CA TRP A 384 21.09 20.53 13.15
C TRP A 384 20.73 21.79 12.37
N CYS A 385 20.17 22.80 13.04
CA CYS A 385 19.91 24.11 12.49
C CYS A 385 20.03 25.20 13.55
N ASN A 386 20.11 26.45 13.11
CA ASN A 386 19.95 27.62 13.98
C ASN A 386 18.52 28.16 13.83
N TYR A 387 17.63 27.77 14.74
CA TYR A 387 16.25 28.23 14.76
C TYR A 387 15.97 29.00 16.05
N ASP A 388 15.76 30.31 15.91
CA ASP A 388 15.45 31.22 17.01
C ASP A 388 14.07 31.88 16.76
N PRO A 389 13.01 31.43 17.48
CA PRO A 389 11.68 32.01 17.36
C PRO A 389 11.64 33.53 17.63
N SER A 390 12.49 34.02 18.53
CA SER A 390 12.53 35.42 18.94
C SER A 390 13.14 36.30 17.85
N LYS A 391 14.15 35.81 17.12
CA LYS A 391 14.68 36.52 15.94
C LYS A 391 13.65 36.64 14.82
N ILE A 392 12.92 35.56 14.52
CA ILE A 392 11.87 35.57 13.49
C ILE A 392 10.74 36.54 13.87
N MET A 393 10.30 36.54 15.13
CA MET A 393 9.29 37.50 15.59
C MET A 393 9.77 38.95 15.50
N LYS A 394 11.06 39.22 15.77
CA LYS A 394 11.65 40.56 15.58
C LYS A 394 11.69 40.96 14.10
N GLU A 395 12.00 40.04 13.20
CA GLU A 395 11.99 40.29 11.75
C GLU A 395 10.58 40.54 11.20
N ILE A 396 9.58 39.78 11.64
CA ILE A 396 8.17 40.03 11.30
C ILE A 396 7.71 41.38 11.87
N GLY A 397 8.16 41.74 13.08
CA GLY A 397 7.87 43.02 13.71
C GLY A 397 8.48 44.24 12.99
N LYS A 398 9.47 44.04 12.10
CA LYS A 398 10.05 45.08 11.24
C LYS A 398 9.27 45.32 9.96
N ILE A 399 8.35 44.41 9.59
CA ILE A 399 7.45 44.63 8.46
C ILE A 399 6.46 45.73 8.88
N PRO A 400 6.39 46.87 8.17
CA PRO A 400 5.45 47.93 8.51
C PRO A 400 4.03 47.34 8.54
N LYS A 401 3.38 47.39 9.71
CA LYS A 401 1.94 47.16 9.75
C LYS A 401 1.30 48.34 9.02
N ASP A 402 0.47 48.06 8.04
CA ASP A 402 -0.43 49.06 7.48
C ASP A 402 -1.37 49.52 8.62
N THR A 403 -1.02 50.67 9.20
CA THR A 403 -1.74 51.30 10.31
C THR A 403 -2.78 52.28 9.81
N THR A 404 -2.98 52.38 8.47
CA THR A 404 -3.98 53.29 7.93
C THR A 404 -5.37 52.85 8.41
N PRO A 405 -6.13 53.73 9.09
CA PRO A 405 -7.45 53.39 9.55
C PRO A 405 -8.36 53.21 8.32
N ARG A 406 -8.73 51.96 8.02
CA ARG A 406 -9.67 51.65 6.92
C ARG A 406 -11.09 52.08 7.32
N PRO A 407 -11.70 53.06 6.63
CA PRO A 407 -13.03 53.52 6.94
C PRO A 407 -14.07 52.43 6.68
N VAL A 408 -15.16 52.47 7.43
CA VAL A 408 -16.29 51.54 7.30
C VAL A 408 -17.61 52.29 7.22
N VAL A 409 -18.51 51.79 6.39
CA VAL A 409 -19.86 52.31 6.20
C VAL A 409 -20.85 51.37 6.86
N ARG A 410 -21.79 51.92 7.63
CA ARG A 410 -22.93 51.18 8.19
C ARG A 410 -24.12 51.33 7.27
N LEU A 411 -24.77 50.21 7.02
CA LEU A 411 -25.94 50.10 6.15
C LEU A 411 -27.13 49.53 6.92
N SER A 412 -28.34 49.91 6.50
CA SER A 412 -29.57 49.23 6.91
C SER A 412 -29.57 47.78 6.41
N LEU A 413 -30.48 46.94 6.93
CA LEU A 413 -30.59 45.56 6.43
C LEU A 413 -30.96 45.50 4.95
N ASN A 414 -31.67 46.52 4.47
CA ASN A 414 -32.06 46.70 3.07
C ASN A 414 -30.93 47.29 2.20
N GLY A 415 -29.77 47.60 2.80
CA GLY A 415 -28.58 48.07 2.09
C GLY A 415 -28.47 49.58 1.92
N GLU A 416 -29.37 50.35 2.56
CA GLU A 416 -29.34 51.82 2.50
C GLU A 416 -28.22 52.37 3.38
N PHE A 417 -27.56 53.43 2.91
CA PHE A 417 -26.54 54.13 3.67
C PHE A 417 -27.10 54.76 4.95
N ILE A 418 -26.41 54.57 6.08
CA ILE A 418 -26.76 55.21 7.35
C ILE A 418 -25.68 56.23 7.72
N ASP A 419 -24.45 55.78 7.94
CA ASP A 419 -23.31 56.62 8.33
C ASP A 419 -21.96 55.96 8.01
N GLU A 420 -20.90 56.77 8.10
CA GLU A 420 -19.51 56.37 7.87
C GLU A 420 -18.66 56.59 9.13
N PHE A 421 -17.72 55.69 9.36
CA PHE A 421 -16.71 55.79 10.41
C PHE A 421 -15.32 55.69 9.81
N ASN A 422 -14.40 56.53 10.27
CA ASN A 422 -12.98 56.54 9.89
C ASN A 422 -12.28 55.22 10.20
N SER A 423 -12.83 54.38 11.10
CA SER A 423 -12.37 53.01 11.27
C SER A 423 -13.41 52.12 11.93
N ARG A 424 -13.24 50.81 11.80
CA ARG A 424 -13.93 49.80 12.65
C ARG A 424 -13.80 50.09 14.14
N GLY A 425 -12.67 50.69 14.56
CA GLY A 425 -12.43 51.05 15.95
C GLY A 425 -13.31 52.20 16.43
N GLN A 426 -13.54 53.19 15.57
CA GLN A 426 -14.45 54.30 15.85
C GLN A 426 -15.90 53.80 15.86
N ALA A 427 -16.31 53.04 14.83
CA ALA A 427 -17.63 52.41 14.76
C ALA A 427 -17.94 51.57 16.02
N SER A 428 -16.97 50.76 16.45
CA SER A 428 -17.09 49.92 17.64
C SER A 428 -17.37 50.71 18.92
N LYS A 429 -16.68 51.84 19.11
CA LYS A 429 -16.86 52.70 20.30
C LYS A 429 -18.21 53.40 20.28
N ILE A 430 -18.57 54.03 19.16
CA ILE A 430 -19.80 54.81 19.03
C ILE A 430 -21.02 53.91 19.12
N LEU A 431 -21.00 52.75 18.45
CA LEU A 431 -22.15 51.85 18.37
C LEU A 431 -22.18 50.79 19.48
N SER A 432 -21.15 50.74 20.33
CA SER A 432 -20.99 49.69 21.35
C SER A 432 -21.07 48.26 20.77
N ILE A 433 -20.44 48.07 19.59
CA ILE A 433 -20.35 46.79 18.88
C ILE A 433 -18.89 46.31 18.94
N TYR A 434 -18.65 45.02 19.18
CA TYR A 434 -17.29 44.48 19.14
C TYR A 434 -16.66 44.63 17.75
N LYS A 435 -15.42 45.13 17.69
CA LYS A 435 -14.65 45.33 16.44
C LYS A 435 -14.59 44.06 15.56
N SER A 436 -14.50 42.89 16.19
CA SER A 436 -14.49 41.58 15.52
C SER A 436 -15.83 41.28 14.82
N GLY A 437 -16.95 41.70 15.40
CA GLY A 437 -18.27 41.57 14.80
C GLY A 437 -18.41 42.42 13.54
N ILE A 438 -17.97 43.69 13.60
CA ILE A 438 -17.95 44.59 12.43
C ILE A 438 -17.05 44.01 11.33
N GLN A 439 -15.86 43.51 11.69
CA GLN A 439 -14.93 42.89 10.75
C GLN A 439 -15.54 41.69 10.00
N GLN A 440 -16.16 40.77 10.73
CA GLN A 440 -16.77 39.59 10.13
C GLN A 440 -17.88 39.96 9.16
N VAL A 441 -18.61 41.04 9.43
CA VAL A 441 -19.64 41.55 8.51
C VAL A 441 -19.03 42.18 7.27
N CYS A 442 -18.00 43.03 7.40
CA CYS A 442 -17.29 43.59 6.23
C CYS A 442 -16.66 42.50 5.35
N GLU A 443 -16.15 41.42 5.95
CA GLU A 443 -15.52 40.29 5.24
C GLU A 443 -16.54 39.27 4.69
N GLY A 444 -17.85 39.51 4.86
CA GLY A 444 -18.90 38.60 4.39
C GLY A 444 -18.99 37.29 5.17
N LYS A 445 -18.26 37.14 6.28
CA LYS A 445 -18.31 35.97 7.17
C LYS A 445 -19.56 35.96 8.05
N ARG A 446 -20.23 37.11 8.17
CA ARG A 446 -21.46 37.29 8.93
C ARG A 446 -22.37 38.27 8.19
N GLU A 447 -23.67 38.00 8.15
CA GLU A 447 -24.60 38.84 7.38
C GLU A 447 -24.90 40.19 8.03
N GLN A 448 -25.02 40.23 9.36
CA GLN A 448 -25.29 41.45 10.13
C GLN A 448 -24.77 41.36 11.57
N VAL A 449 -24.57 42.52 12.19
CA VAL A 449 -24.29 42.62 13.62
C VAL A 449 -25.17 43.71 14.22
N LYS A 450 -25.90 43.36 15.29
CA LYS A 450 -26.81 44.27 16.02
C LYS A 450 -27.81 45.00 15.12
N GLY A 451 -28.35 44.33 14.10
CA GLY A 451 -29.36 44.92 13.20
C GLY A 451 -28.79 45.71 12.01
N PHE A 452 -27.47 45.73 11.83
CA PHE A 452 -26.82 46.52 10.79
C PHE A 452 -25.85 45.71 9.94
N LYS A 453 -25.72 46.12 8.68
CA LYS A 453 -24.68 45.67 7.75
C LYS A 453 -23.50 46.65 7.80
N PHE A 454 -22.31 46.15 7.52
CA PHE A 454 -21.09 46.96 7.42
C PHE A 454 -20.29 46.57 6.17
N LYS A 455 -19.71 47.57 5.51
CA LYS A 455 -18.73 47.38 4.44
C LYS A 455 -17.52 48.27 4.68
N TYR A 456 -16.35 47.88 4.19
CA TYR A 456 -15.27 48.86 4.04
C TYR A 456 -15.71 49.90 3.02
N LYS A 457 -15.32 51.17 3.23
CA LYS A 457 -15.77 52.27 2.38
C LYS A 457 -15.43 52.04 0.90
N GLU A 458 -14.21 51.59 0.63
CA GLU A 458 -13.74 51.20 -0.71
C GLU A 458 -14.69 50.16 -1.36
N ASP A 459 -15.08 49.13 -0.61
CA ASP A 459 -15.97 48.08 -1.10
C ASP A 459 -17.41 48.58 -1.31
N TYR A 460 -17.85 49.55 -0.51
CA TYR A 460 -19.16 50.19 -0.65
C TYR A 460 -19.20 51.08 -1.90
N GLU A 461 -18.20 51.95 -2.09
CA GLU A 461 -18.07 52.83 -3.24
C GLU A 461 -17.99 52.04 -4.56
N MET A 462 -17.25 50.93 -4.57
CA MET A 462 -17.22 50.02 -5.72
C MET A 462 -18.59 49.41 -6.07
N CYS A 463 -19.48 49.26 -5.09
CA CYS A 463 -20.82 48.75 -5.33
C CYS A 463 -21.79 49.81 -5.88
N LEU A 464 -21.44 51.10 -5.81
CA LEU A 464 -22.23 52.20 -6.37
C LEU A 464 -21.87 52.50 -7.85
N ILE A 465 -20.71 52.01 -8.31
CA ILE A 465 -20.21 52.19 -9.67
C ILE A 465 -20.70 51.09 -10.63
N LYS A 466 -21.34 50.04 -10.08
CA LYS A 466 -22.04 48.99 -10.84
C LYS A 466 -23.53 49.25 -10.82
#